data_AF-A0A3G2S8L2-F1
#
_entry.id   AF-A0A3G2S8L2-F1
#
_cell.length_a   1.000
_cell.length_b   1.000
_cell.length_c   1.000
_cell.angle_alpha   90.00
_cell.angle_beta   90.00
_cell.angle_gamma   90.00
#
_symmetry.space_group_name_H-M   'P 1'
#
loop_
_entity.id
_entity.type
_entity.pdbx_description
1 polymer ?
#
loop_
_entity_poly.entity_id
_entity_poly.type
_entity_poly.pdbx_seq_one_letter_code
_entity_poly.pdbx_strand_id
1 'polypeptide(L)'
;MMLWAWLLFVVALSTHVYAQVRGVAPKDAHLYEPQNVSGYKEPMFRCLRSGKLIPFINVNDDYCDCEDGTDEPGTSACSNGRFYCENKGHFPRYIRSSRVNDGVCDPECCDGSDETDGKIQCPNVCEKNHKEYKRRMAQEEKVHTAGSRVRAKYIAKARSDRQARMNKLQSLKAKLPELILAEDSLRSAKENSQSAEEFVQEQKRQNPLYKKLEERHRALDTLLSATESALDELRVVARFIERLDKDHAVESIERAKESFETWLGTNDDDDAIQSIEDRIRTIREEAPSRDEIRALSQESIYDMLDYMPDDDDALDASSMLYHIPSYLPDALIPLYERALSWISRTLVHLNLIKPSRVRSSAWQKDGLQAAHDKHRESEEALDNLKQEIQMEEEALNQWDDKYGREGEFFSLQGKCVTSDMGSYTYELCFGEKTAQISNNDGYRFNLGYFKHFDMDQQYDRSDDRHYLSMLFDDGQVCWNGPPRSSRVTLECGEEEALLHVFEAEKCTYQMHVKTPAVCFDRKKTDNEAAVNHDEL
;
A
#
# COMPACT_ATOMS: atom_id res chain seq x y z
N MET A 1 75.05 -58.90 -48.24
CA MET A 1 73.82 -58.78 -49.06
C MET A 1 72.74 -58.14 -48.19
N MET A 2 72.12 -57.06 -48.70
CA MET A 2 70.83 -56.44 -48.28
C MET A 2 70.83 -55.82 -46.86
N LEU A 3 70.93 -54.50 -46.63
CA LEU A 3 70.14 -53.34 -47.11
C LEU A 3 68.62 -53.51 -46.89
N TRP A 4 68.02 -52.48 -46.26
CA TRP A 4 66.60 -52.08 -46.10
C TRP A 4 66.20 -51.94 -44.62
N ALA A 5 65.47 -50.94 -44.13
CA ALA A 5 65.05 -49.62 -44.57
C ALA A 5 64.26 -49.00 -43.39
N TRP A 6 64.70 -47.90 -42.79
CA TRP A 6 63.85 -47.05 -41.95
C TRP A 6 64.10 -45.59 -42.36
N LEU A 7 63.26 -45.12 -43.28
CA LEU A 7 63.23 -43.75 -43.79
C LEU A 7 62.31 -42.94 -42.86
N LEU A 8 62.92 -42.06 -42.06
CA LEU A 8 62.24 -41.00 -41.33
C LEU A 8 61.72 -39.96 -42.34
N PHE A 9 60.41 -39.93 -42.54
CA PHE A 9 59.72 -38.87 -43.27
C PHE A 9 59.55 -37.65 -42.33
N VAL A 10 60.51 -36.73 -42.36
CA VAL A 10 60.32 -35.39 -41.79
C VAL A 10 59.56 -34.57 -42.82
N VAL A 11 58.23 -34.49 -42.67
CA VAL A 11 57.42 -33.52 -43.41
C VAL A 11 57.71 -32.15 -42.78
N ALA A 12 58.56 -31.36 -43.44
CA ALA A 12 58.65 -29.94 -43.17
C ALA A 12 57.33 -29.28 -43.60
N LEU A 13 56.44 -29.00 -42.65
CA LEU A 13 55.36 -28.04 -42.88
C LEU A 13 56.00 -26.66 -42.99
N SER A 14 56.16 -26.21 -44.23
CA SER A 14 56.43 -24.82 -44.56
C SER A 14 55.23 -23.99 -44.11
N THR A 15 55.28 -23.42 -42.90
CA THR A 15 54.37 -22.35 -42.52
C THR A 15 54.80 -21.10 -43.29
N HIS A 16 54.13 -20.82 -44.40
CA HIS A 16 54.25 -19.51 -45.04
C HIS A 16 53.62 -18.48 -44.11
N VAL A 17 54.46 -17.74 -43.40
CA VAL A 17 54.05 -16.51 -42.70
C VAL A 17 53.86 -15.45 -43.79
N TYR A 18 52.64 -15.36 -44.33
CA TYR A 18 52.26 -14.23 -45.18
C TYR A 18 52.16 -12.98 -44.30
N ALA A 19 52.71 -11.87 -44.77
CA ALA A 19 52.63 -10.58 -44.09
C ALA A 19 51.16 -10.17 -43.93
N GLN A 20 50.73 -9.88 -42.71
CA GLN A 20 49.37 -9.45 -42.41
C GLN A 20 49.08 -8.11 -43.10
N VAL A 21 48.03 -8.07 -43.92
CA VAL A 21 47.56 -6.84 -44.59
C VAL A 21 47.15 -5.82 -43.53
N ARG A 22 47.67 -4.59 -43.65
CA ARG A 22 47.38 -3.50 -42.71
C ARG A 22 45.89 -3.19 -42.70
N GLY A 23 45.34 -2.93 -41.51
CA GLY A 23 43.94 -2.55 -41.32
C GLY A 23 42.96 -3.73 -41.38
N VAL A 24 43.47 -4.97 -41.50
CA VAL A 24 42.66 -6.20 -41.50
C VAL A 24 42.75 -6.91 -40.15
N ALA A 25 41.59 -7.34 -39.62
CA ALA A 25 41.54 -8.11 -38.39
C ALA A 25 42.20 -9.49 -38.55
N PRO A 26 42.85 -10.05 -37.51
CA PRO A 26 43.51 -11.35 -37.58
C PRO A 26 42.57 -12.50 -38.02
N LYS A 27 41.28 -12.40 -37.70
CA LYS A 27 40.26 -13.38 -38.11
C LYS A 27 40.02 -13.35 -39.63
N ASP A 28 40.14 -12.18 -40.24
CA ASP A 28 39.82 -11.94 -41.66
C ASP A 28 41.07 -11.99 -42.54
N ALA A 29 42.27 -12.16 -41.96
CA ALA A 29 43.53 -12.16 -42.70
C ALA A 29 43.57 -13.19 -43.86
N HIS A 30 42.92 -14.35 -43.68
CA HIS A 30 42.81 -15.39 -44.71
C HIS A 30 42.02 -14.96 -45.95
N LEU A 31 41.16 -13.95 -45.83
CA LEU A 31 40.37 -13.41 -46.95
C LEU A 31 41.22 -12.51 -47.85
N TYR A 32 42.36 -12.04 -47.34
CA TYR A 32 43.25 -11.09 -47.99
C TYR A 32 44.52 -11.76 -48.53
N GLU A 33 44.41 -13.03 -48.93
CA GLU A 33 45.51 -13.78 -49.53
C GLU A 33 45.51 -13.64 -51.08
N PRO A 34 46.69 -13.50 -51.70
CA PRO A 34 46.81 -13.39 -53.16
C PRO A 34 46.37 -14.67 -53.86
N GLN A 35 45.49 -14.56 -54.87
CA GLN A 35 44.96 -15.70 -55.63
C GLN A 35 45.59 -15.81 -57.02
N ASN A 36 46.10 -16.99 -57.37
CA ASN A 36 46.57 -17.28 -58.73
C ASN A 36 45.39 -17.70 -59.62
N VAL A 37 44.87 -16.78 -60.44
CA VAL A 37 43.73 -17.03 -61.33
C VAL A 37 44.21 -17.34 -62.75
N SER A 38 43.77 -18.47 -63.31
CA SER A 38 44.08 -18.88 -64.69
C SER A 38 43.67 -17.80 -65.70
N GLY A 39 44.65 -17.26 -66.43
CA GLY A 39 44.43 -16.20 -67.43
C GLY A 39 45.09 -14.86 -67.07
N TYR A 40 45.53 -14.69 -65.82
CA TYR A 40 46.29 -13.52 -65.37
C TYR A 40 47.74 -13.91 -65.06
N LYS A 41 48.68 -13.01 -65.34
CA LYS A 41 50.12 -13.21 -65.07
C LYS A 41 50.52 -12.87 -63.62
N GLU A 42 49.66 -12.14 -62.92
CA GLU A 42 49.89 -11.59 -61.60
C GLU A 42 48.87 -12.15 -60.60
N PRO A 43 49.21 -12.20 -59.30
CA PRO A 43 48.25 -12.58 -58.27
C PRO A 43 47.10 -11.57 -58.22
N MET A 44 45.88 -12.09 -58.14
CA MET A 44 44.65 -11.31 -58.11
C MET A 44 44.04 -11.32 -56.71
N PHE A 45 43.37 -10.23 -56.35
CA PHE A 45 42.46 -10.13 -55.22
C PHE A 45 41.02 -10.11 -55.72
N ARG A 46 40.12 -10.78 -54.99
CA ARG A 46 38.69 -10.74 -55.25
C ARG A 46 38.03 -9.90 -54.16
N CYS A 47 37.46 -8.77 -54.55
CA CYS A 47 36.69 -7.91 -53.63
C CYS A 47 35.63 -8.74 -52.90
N LEU A 48 35.55 -8.61 -51.58
CA LEU A 48 34.87 -9.62 -50.74
C LEU A 48 33.36 -9.67 -50.95
N ARG A 49 32.71 -8.53 -51.25
CA ARG A 49 31.26 -8.45 -51.49
C ARG A 49 30.92 -8.22 -52.95
N SER A 50 31.64 -7.32 -53.62
CA SER A 50 31.38 -6.99 -55.03
C SER A 50 31.87 -8.07 -56.00
N GLY A 51 32.79 -8.94 -55.58
CA GLY A 51 33.28 -10.08 -56.37
C GLY A 51 34.16 -9.70 -57.57
N LYS A 52 34.43 -8.40 -57.76
CA LYS A 52 35.33 -7.87 -58.81
C LYS A 52 36.76 -8.38 -58.57
N LEU A 53 37.44 -8.73 -59.66
CA LEU A 53 38.84 -9.18 -59.63
C LEU A 53 39.75 -7.98 -59.94
N ILE A 54 40.69 -7.72 -59.05
CA ILE A 54 41.72 -6.67 -59.19
C ILE A 54 43.11 -7.29 -58.98
N PRO A 55 44.18 -6.69 -59.51
CA PRO A 55 45.54 -7.11 -59.15
C PRO A 55 45.78 -6.97 -57.65
N PHE A 56 46.45 -7.93 -57.01
CA PHE A 56 46.71 -7.88 -55.56
C PHE A 56 47.58 -6.68 -55.15
N ILE A 57 48.35 -6.12 -56.09
CA ILE A 57 49.14 -4.90 -55.89
C ILE A 57 48.27 -3.66 -55.64
N ASN A 58 47.00 -3.70 -56.05
CA ASN A 58 46.03 -2.63 -55.82
C ASN A 58 45.33 -2.74 -54.45
N VAL A 59 45.83 -3.57 -53.54
CA VAL A 59 45.33 -3.62 -52.16
C VAL A 59 46.16 -2.65 -51.31
N ASN A 60 45.50 -1.68 -50.68
CA ASN A 60 46.12 -0.56 -49.96
C ASN A 60 47.01 0.32 -50.85
N ASP A 61 46.55 0.65 -52.05
CA ASP A 61 47.29 1.47 -53.02
C ASP A 61 46.85 2.95 -53.06
N ASP A 62 46.02 3.37 -52.09
CA ASP A 62 45.40 4.70 -52.00
C ASP A 62 44.41 5.00 -53.14
N TYR A 63 43.90 3.97 -53.83
CA TYR A 63 42.88 4.09 -54.86
C TYR A 63 41.72 3.12 -54.62
N CYS A 64 40.48 3.62 -54.72
CA CYS A 64 39.30 2.79 -54.48
C CYS A 64 38.86 2.05 -55.75
N ASP A 65 39.35 0.83 -55.92
CA ASP A 65 39.05 -0.09 -57.02
C ASP A 65 37.82 -0.96 -56.77
N CYS A 66 37.56 -1.36 -55.53
CA CYS A 66 36.36 -2.12 -55.19
C CYS A 66 35.22 -1.19 -54.75
N GLU A 67 34.02 -1.39 -55.31
CA GLU A 67 32.83 -0.61 -54.93
C GLU A 67 32.42 -0.80 -53.46
N ASP A 68 32.84 -1.91 -52.84
CA ASP A 68 32.62 -2.23 -51.43
C ASP A 68 33.74 -1.72 -50.50
N GLY A 69 34.81 -1.15 -51.06
CA GLY A 69 35.99 -0.64 -50.35
C GLY A 69 36.82 -1.70 -49.63
N THR A 70 36.72 -2.97 -50.04
CA THR A 70 37.42 -4.08 -49.39
C THR A 70 38.89 -4.17 -49.78
N ASP A 71 39.30 -3.53 -50.86
CA ASP A 71 40.67 -3.35 -51.33
C ASP A 71 41.51 -2.40 -50.48
N GLU A 72 40.88 -1.44 -49.79
CA GLU A 72 41.56 -0.40 -49.01
C GLU A 72 41.29 -0.51 -47.50
N PRO A 73 41.57 -1.66 -46.83
CA PRO A 73 41.40 -1.79 -45.38
C PRO A 73 42.40 -0.95 -44.57
N GLY A 74 43.53 -0.57 -45.16
CA GLY A 74 44.69 0.05 -44.54
C GLY A 74 44.89 1.53 -44.89
N THR A 75 44.02 2.12 -45.70
CA THR A 75 44.10 3.51 -46.19
C THR A 75 42.75 4.22 -46.07
N SER A 76 42.72 5.51 -46.44
CA SER A 76 41.52 6.35 -46.44
C SER A 76 40.82 6.46 -47.80
N ALA A 77 41.25 5.72 -48.82
CA ALA A 77 40.83 5.94 -50.20
C ALA A 77 39.35 5.58 -50.49
N CYS A 78 38.82 4.57 -49.79
CA CYS A 78 37.42 4.19 -49.89
C CYS A 78 36.58 4.77 -48.76
N SER A 79 35.54 5.55 -49.08
CA SER A 79 34.67 6.22 -48.09
C SER A 79 33.86 5.27 -47.20
N ASN A 80 33.58 4.05 -47.66
CA ASN A 80 32.87 3.01 -46.91
C ASN A 80 33.81 2.03 -46.17
N GLY A 81 35.12 2.26 -46.24
CA GLY A 81 36.13 1.41 -45.62
C GLY A 81 36.13 1.48 -44.09
N ARG A 82 36.62 0.41 -43.46
CA ARG A 82 36.88 0.35 -42.02
C ARG A 82 38.31 -0.13 -41.81
N PHE A 83 39.02 0.51 -40.90
CA PHE A 83 40.39 0.17 -40.55
C PHE A 83 40.40 -0.53 -39.19
N TYR A 84 41.08 -1.67 -39.10
CA TYR A 84 41.25 -2.42 -37.86
C TYR A 84 42.51 -1.99 -37.10
N CYS A 85 42.31 -1.47 -35.89
CA CYS A 85 43.39 -1.26 -34.92
C CYS A 85 43.50 -2.47 -34.00
N GLU A 86 44.66 -3.13 -34.00
CA GLU A 86 44.92 -4.29 -33.16
C GLU A 86 44.98 -3.90 -31.68
N ASN A 87 45.46 -2.68 -31.38
CA ASN A 87 45.50 -2.10 -30.06
C ASN A 87 46.16 -3.04 -29.03
N LYS A 88 47.35 -3.56 -29.35
CA LYS A 88 48.06 -4.53 -28.48
C LYS A 88 48.17 -4.00 -27.04
N GLY A 89 47.67 -4.79 -26.10
CA GLY A 89 47.62 -4.41 -24.68
C GLY A 89 46.33 -3.69 -24.27
N HIS A 90 45.44 -3.38 -25.21
CA HIS A 90 44.06 -2.93 -25.00
C HIS A 90 43.08 -3.76 -25.88
N PHE A 91 41.84 -3.30 -26.03
CA PHE A 91 40.84 -3.96 -26.86
C PHE A 91 40.97 -3.53 -28.33
N PRO A 92 40.89 -4.48 -29.29
CA PRO A 92 40.87 -4.14 -30.70
C PRO A 92 39.60 -3.38 -31.06
N ARG A 93 39.71 -2.42 -31.99
CA ARG A 93 38.61 -1.56 -32.44
C ARG A 93 38.70 -1.31 -33.94
N TYR A 94 37.56 -1.01 -34.55
CA TYR A 94 37.50 -0.53 -35.92
C TYR A 94 37.26 0.97 -35.92
N ILE A 95 37.99 1.68 -36.77
CA ILE A 95 37.77 3.10 -37.08
C ILE A 95 37.30 3.24 -38.52
N ARG A 96 36.71 4.38 -38.87
CA ARG A 96 36.34 4.68 -40.25
C ARG A 96 37.59 4.96 -41.07
N SER A 97 37.64 4.52 -42.33
CA SER A 97 38.76 4.78 -43.25
C SER A 97 39.10 6.27 -43.37
N SER A 98 38.11 7.15 -43.27
CA SER A 98 38.30 8.60 -43.30
C SER A 98 39.21 9.16 -42.21
N ARG A 99 39.47 8.39 -41.15
CA ARG A 99 40.34 8.78 -40.04
C ARG A 99 41.74 8.14 -40.11
N VAL A 100 42.01 7.37 -41.15
CA VAL A 100 43.34 6.84 -41.40
C VAL A 100 44.16 7.93 -42.07
N ASN A 101 45.32 8.27 -41.51
CA ASN A 101 46.24 9.26 -42.08
C ASN A 101 45.64 10.67 -42.29
N ASP A 102 44.66 11.06 -41.47
CA ASP A 102 44.02 12.38 -41.50
C ASP A 102 44.79 13.46 -40.71
N GLY A 103 45.87 13.05 -40.03
CA GLY A 103 46.74 13.90 -39.24
C GLY A 103 46.28 14.07 -37.78
N VAL A 104 45.32 13.26 -37.33
CA VAL A 104 44.78 13.27 -35.96
C VAL A 104 44.93 11.88 -35.36
N CYS A 105 45.62 11.76 -34.21
CA CYS A 105 45.69 10.50 -33.49
C CYS A 105 44.32 10.14 -32.89
N ASP A 106 43.69 9.08 -33.39
CA ASP A 106 42.38 8.63 -32.94
C ASP A 106 42.43 8.01 -31.53
N PRO A 107 41.52 8.39 -30.60
CA PRO A 107 41.49 7.80 -29.26
C PRO A 107 41.08 6.33 -29.26
N GLU A 108 40.37 5.88 -30.29
CA GLU A 108 39.95 4.48 -30.48
C GLU A 108 41.11 3.59 -30.99
N CYS A 109 42.10 4.19 -31.66
CA CYS A 109 43.30 3.54 -32.17
C CYS A 109 44.50 3.85 -31.26
N CYS A 110 44.49 3.31 -30.04
CA CYS A 110 45.48 3.65 -29.03
C CYS A 110 46.91 3.22 -29.37
N ASP A 111 47.10 2.36 -30.36
CA ASP A 111 48.42 1.90 -30.78
C ASP A 111 49.11 2.87 -31.75
N GLY A 112 48.38 3.85 -32.29
CA GLY A 112 48.87 4.83 -33.26
C GLY A 112 49.03 4.26 -34.67
N SER A 113 48.38 3.14 -34.98
CA SER A 113 48.47 2.49 -36.30
C SER A 113 47.63 3.16 -37.39
N ASP A 114 46.81 4.13 -37.01
CA ASP A 114 46.04 5.03 -37.86
C ASP A 114 46.94 6.00 -38.64
N GLU A 115 47.97 6.56 -38.01
CA GLU A 115 48.82 7.61 -38.58
C GLU A 115 50.24 7.09 -38.89
N THR A 116 50.46 6.67 -40.14
CA THR A 116 51.77 6.17 -40.61
C THR A 116 52.45 7.04 -41.66
N ASP A 117 51.77 8.07 -42.14
CA ASP A 117 52.25 8.97 -43.20
C ASP A 117 53.46 9.83 -42.78
N GLY A 118 53.87 9.77 -41.52
CA GLY A 118 54.97 10.57 -40.98
C GLY A 118 54.67 12.06 -40.81
N LYS A 119 53.42 12.48 -41.08
CA LYS A 119 52.92 13.84 -40.84
C LYS A 119 52.83 14.15 -39.33
N ILE A 120 52.43 13.16 -38.55
CA ILE A 120 52.35 13.18 -37.10
C ILE A 120 52.86 11.84 -36.54
N GLN A 121 53.44 11.87 -35.33
CA GLN A 121 53.87 10.67 -34.63
C GLN A 121 52.92 10.40 -33.45
N CYS A 122 52.05 9.41 -33.60
CA CYS A 122 51.14 9.00 -32.53
C CYS A 122 51.85 8.06 -31.55
N PRO A 123 51.88 8.37 -30.24
CA PRO A 123 52.46 7.47 -29.24
C PRO A 123 51.47 6.34 -28.90
N ASN A 124 51.99 5.12 -28.70
CA ASN A 124 51.17 4.02 -28.22
C ASN A 124 50.79 4.24 -26.75
N VAL A 125 49.49 4.42 -26.49
CA VAL A 125 48.91 4.64 -25.15
C VAL A 125 48.03 3.47 -24.69
N CYS A 126 48.01 2.35 -25.43
CA CYS A 126 47.14 1.21 -25.15
C CYS A 126 47.32 0.64 -23.74
N GLU A 127 48.56 0.44 -23.30
CA GLU A 127 48.84 -0.13 -21.97
C GLU A 127 48.32 0.79 -20.85
N LYS A 128 48.46 2.11 -21.01
CA LYS A 128 47.96 3.11 -20.06
C LYS A 128 46.43 3.06 -19.99
N ASN A 129 45.76 3.09 -21.15
CA ASN A 129 44.30 3.06 -21.25
C ASN A 129 43.74 1.75 -20.67
N HIS A 130 44.40 0.62 -20.93
CA HIS A 130 43.98 -0.67 -20.38
C HIS A 130 44.21 -0.78 -18.87
N LYS A 131 45.29 -0.20 -18.33
CA LYS A 131 45.52 -0.11 -16.89
C LYS A 131 44.44 0.73 -16.20
N GLU A 132 44.03 1.84 -16.82
CA GLU A 132 42.93 2.68 -16.32
C GLU A 132 41.58 1.94 -16.38
N TYR A 133 41.30 1.27 -17.50
CA TYR A 133 40.12 0.40 -17.63
C TYR A 133 40.08 -0.66 -16.52
N LYS A 134 41.18 -1.39 -16.30
CA LYS A 134 41.27 -2.39 -15.22
C LYS A 134 41.02 -1.78 -13.84
N ARG A 135 41.54 -0.59 -13.58
CA ARG A 135 41.29 0.13 -12.31
C ARG A 135 39.81 0.49 -12.14
N ARG A 136 39.17 1.01 -13.19
CA ARG A 136 37.74 1.36 -13.18
C ARG A 136 36.87 0.12 -12.98
N MET A 137 37.10 -0.95 -13.75
CA MET A 137 36.36 -2.21 -13.60
C MET A 137 36.53 -2.83 -12.22
N ALA A 138 37.76 -2.83 -11.67
CA ALA A 138 38.01 -3.33 -10.32
C ALA A 138 37.33 -2.47 -9.24
N GLN A 139 37.19 -1.16 -9.45
CA GLN A 139 36.45 -0.28 -8.55
C GLN A 139 34.95 -0.56 -8.62
N GLU A 140 34.38 -0.69 -9.81
CA GLU A 140 32.97 -1.05 -10.01
C GLU A 140 32.66 -2.44 -9.42
N GLU A 141 33.54 -3.41 -9.59
CA GLU A 141 33.39 -4.75 -8.99
C GLU A 141 33.46 -4.71 -7.46
N LYS A 142 34.35 -3.88 -6.89
CA LYS A 142 34.38 -3.67 -5.43
C LYS A 142 33.08 -3.08 -4.90
N VAL A 143 32.55 -2.04 -5.56
CA VAL A 143 31.27 -1.43 -5.18
C VAL A 143 30.13 -2.45 -5.33
N HIS A 144 30.13 -3.21 -6.42
CA HIS A 144 29.11 -4.22 -6.67
C HIS A 144 29.14 -5.36 -5.64
N THR A 145 30.32 -5.87 -5.30
CA THR A 145 30.46 -6.93 -4.30
C THR A 145 30.13 -6.44 -2.89
N ALA A 146 30.46 -5.19 -2.55
CA ALA A 146 30.04 -4.56 -1.31
C ALA A 146 28.50 -4.39 -1.26
N GLY A 147 27.91 -3.83 -2.32
CA GLY A 147 26.46 -3.65 -2.44
C GLY A 147 25.67 -4.96 -2.42
N SER A 148 26.13 -6.00 -3.12
CA SER A 148 25.50 -7.34 -3.10
C SER A 148 25.50 -7.96 -1.69
N ARG A 149 26.56 -7.74 -0.89
CA ARG A 149 26.58 -8.17 0.52
C ARG A 149 25.53 -7.45 1.36
N VAL A 150 25.29 -6.16 1.11
CA VAL A 150 24.24 -5.39 1.79
C VAL A 150 22.86 -5.84 1.32
N ARG A 151 22.66 -6.05 0.01
CA ARG A 151 21.44 -6.62 -0.58
C ARG A 151 21.05 -7.94 0.10
N ALA A 152 22.01 -8.84 0.27
CA ALA A 152 21.79 -10.12 0.94
C ALA A 152 21.28 -9.96 2.39
N LYS A 153 21.75 -8.92 3.11
CA LYS A 153 21.22 -8.60 4.45
C LYS A 153 19.78 -8.08 4.39
N TYR A 154 19.44 -7.24 3.42
CA TYR A 154 18.07 -6.75 3.23
C TYR A 154 17.10 -7.89 2.96
N ILE A 155 17.48 -8.81 2.07
CA ILE A 155 16.70 -10.00 1.74
C ILE A 155 16.55 -10.91 2.97
N ALA A 156 17.62 -11.14 3.73
CA ALA A 156 17.56 -11.97 4.93
C ALA A 156 16.58 -11.41 5.97
N LYS A 157 16.61 -10.08 6.18
CA LYS A 157 15.65 -9.40 7.07
C LYS A 157 14.22 -9.53 6.55
N ALA A 158 13.99 -9.23 5.27
CA ALA A 158 12.69 -9.31 4.64
C ALA A 158 12.08 -10.73 4.73
N ARG A 159 12.89 -11.78 4.52
CA ARG A 159 12.46 -13.18 4.65
C ARG A 159 12.05 -13.52 6.08
N SER A 160 12.82 -13.06 7.08
CA SER A 160 12.48 -13.26 8.50
C SER A 160 11.16 -12.58 8.87
N ASP A 161 10.97 -11.33 8.45
CA ASP A 161 9.74 -10.57 8.72
C ASP A 161 8.52 -11.15 7.98
N ARG A 162 8.68 -11.55 6.72
CA ARG A 162 7.63 -12.24 5.95
C ARG A 162 7.21 -13.53 6.65
N GLN A 163 8.16 -14.33 7.12
CA GLN A 163 7.86 -15.55 7.87
C GLN A 163 7.14 -15.24 9.20
N ALA A 164 7.56 -14.20 9.92
CA ALA A 164 6.91 -13.78 11.16
C ALA A 164 5.45 -13.37 10.93
N ARG A 165 5.16 -12.63 9.86
CA ARG A 165 3.78 -12.29 9.44
C ARG A 165 2.97 -13.52 9.06
N MET A 166 3.55 -14.45 8.31
CA MET A 166 2.87 -15.71 7.97
C MET A 166 2.53 -16.53 9.22
N ASN A 167 3.44 -16.61 10.19
CA ASN A 167 3.19 -17.29 11.47
C ASN A 167 2.11 -16.56 12.28
N LYS A 168 2.12 -15.22 12.30
CA LYS A 168 1.07 -14.41 12.94
C LYS A 168 -0.29 -14.69 12.30
N LEU A 169 -0.37 -14.66 10.96
CA LEU A 169 -1.59 -14.96 10.22
C LEU A 169 -2.11 -16.38 10.52
N GLN A 170 -1.23 -17.38 10.59
CA GLN A 170 -1.61 -18.73 11.01
C GLN A 170 -2.19 -18.75 12.43
N SER A 171 -1.58 -18.02 13.37
CA SER A 171 -2.07 -17.94 14.75
C SER A 171 -3.44 -17.23 14.86
N LEU A 172 -3.67 -16.19 14.05
CA LEU A 172 -4.96 -15.49 14.00
C LEU A 172 -6.04 -16.40 13.39
N LYS A 173 -5.73 -17.09 12.30
CA LYS A 173 -6.63 -18.07 11.68
C LYS A 173 -6.96 -19.25 12.60
N ALA A 174 -6.03 -19.65 13.47
CA ALA A 174 -6.28 -20.70 14.45
C ALA A 174 -7.25 -20.27 15.57
N LYS A 175 -7.26 -18.98 15.94
CA LYS A 175 -8.21 -18.40 16.92
C LYS A 175 -9.61 -18.17 16.35
N LEU A 176 -9.70 -17.99 15.03
CA LEU A 176 -10.97 -17.73 14.34
C LEU A 176 -12.08 -18.76 14.63
N PRO A 177 -11.87 -20.09 14.51
CA PRO A 177 -12.93 -21.06 14.77
C PRO A 177 -13.40 -21.07 16.23
N GLU A 178 -12.50 -20.82 17.19
CA GLU A 178 -12.84 -20.74 18.61
C GLU A 178 -13.81 -19.58 18.88
N LEU A 179 -13.52 -18.40 18.32
CA LEU A 179 -14.37 -17.22 18.43
C LEU A 179 -15.72 -17.37 17.70
N ILE A 180 -15.75 -18.05 16.55
CA ILE A 180 -17.01 -18.34 15.83
C ILE A 180 -17.92 -19.22 16.69
N LEU A 181 -17.37 -20.27 17.33
CA LEU A 181 -18.15 -21.15 18.20
C LEU A 181 -18.65 -20.40 19.45
N ALA A 182 -17.83 -19.53 20.02
CA ALA A 182 -18.22 -18.70 21.14
C ALA A 182 -19.36 -17.73 20.78
N GLU A 183 -19.27 -17.05 19.63
CA GLU A 183 -20.33 -16.15 19.14
C GLU A 183 -21.64 -16.89 18.91
N ASP A 184 -21.62 -18.04 18.23
CA ASP A 184 -22.83 -18.84 17.97
C ASP A 184 -23.53 -19.29 19.27
N SER A 185 -22.74 -19.64 20.30
CA SER A 185 -23.25 -19.99 21.61
C SER A 185 -23.93 -18.81 22.33
N LEU A 186 -23.33 -17.61 22.24
CA LEU A 186 -23.85 -16.39 22.85
C LEU A 186 -25.07 -15.86 22.08
N ARG A 187 -25.07 -15.98 20.75
CA ARG A 187 -26.21 -15.68 19.90
C ARG A 187 -27.41 -16.55 20.25
N SER A 188 -27.19 -17.86 20.37
CA SER A 188 -28.22 -18.80 20.81
C SER A 188 -28.75 -18.44 22.20
N ALA A 189 -27.87 -18.06 23.14
CA ALA A 189 -28.28 -17.63 24.48
C ALA A 189 -29.12 -16.33 24.44
N LYS A 190 -28.72 -15.36 23.63
CA LYS A 190 -29.47 -14.10 23.41
C LYS A 190 -30.86 -14.36 22.83
N GLU A 191 -30.97 -15.17 21.77
CA GLU A 191 -32.25 -15.54 21.15
C GLU A 191 -33.17 -16.27 22.15
N ASN A 192 -32.60 -17.14 22.99
CA ASN A 192 -33.35 -17.79 24.08
C ASN A 192 -33.85 -16.78 25.13
N SER A 193 -33.02 -15.82 25.53
CA SER A 193 -33.41 -14.79 26.49
C SER A 193 -34.47 -13.83 25.92
N GLN A 194 -34.34 -13.43 24.66
CA GLN A 194 -35.32 -12.60 23.96
C GLN A 194 -36.68 -13.29 23.88
N SER A 195 -36.70 -14.55 23.42
CA SER A 195 -37.94 -15.32 23.32
C SER A 195 -38.60 -15.58 24.68
N ALA A 196 -37.81 -15.72 25.76
CA ALA A 196 -38.33 -15.81 27.11
C ALA A 196 -38.98 -14.49 27.57
N GLU A 197 -38.36 -13.34 27.29
CA GLU A 197 -38.93 -12.03 27.64
C GLU A 197 -40.19 -11.73 26.83
N GLU A 198 -40.18 -11.99 25.52
CA GLU A 198 -41.36 -11.84 24.66
C GLU A 198 -42.54 -12.68 25.15
N PHE A 199 -42.28 -13.93 25.56
CA PHE A 199 -43.32 -14.80 26.13
C PHE A 199 -43.93 -14.22 27.41
N VAL A 200 -43.11 -13.66 28.31
CA VAL A 200 -43.58 -13.03 29.55
C VAL A 200 -44.38 -11.76 29.25
N GLN A 201 -43.91 -10.92 28.32
CA GLN A 201 -44.62 -9.71 27.92
C GLN A 201 -45.99 -10.03 27.29
N GLU A 202 -46.08 -11.07 26.47
CA GLU A 202 -47.35 -11.50 25.87
C GLU A 202 -48.36 -11.97 26.93
N GLN A 203 -47.90 -12.69 27.95
CA GLN A 203 -48.74 -13.04 29.11
C GLN A 203 -49.23 -11.80 29.86
N LYS A 204 -48.37 -10.79 30.04
CA LYS A 204 -48.75 -9.52 30.68
C LYS A 204 -49.81 -8.77 29.86
N ARG A 205 -49.74 -8.78 28.52
CA ARG A 205 -50.75 -8.16 27.63
C ARG A 205 -52.12 -8.81 27.73
N GLN A 206 -52.17 -10.12 27.94
CA GLN A 206 -53.43 -10.85 28.10
C GLN A 206 -54.15 -10.53 29.43
N ASN A 207 -53.45 -9.92 30.39
CA ASN A 207 -54.05 -9.53 31.67
C ASN A 207 -55.06 -8.38 31.46
N PRO A 208 -56.32 -8.49 31.94
CA PRO A 208 -57.31 -7.40 31.84
C PRO A 208 -56.88 -6.10 32.52
N LEU A 209 -55.96 -6.16 33.49
CA LEU A 209 -55.38 -4.99 34.14
C LEU A 209 -54.48 -4.18 33.18
N TYR A 210 -53.76 -4.85 32.28
CA TYR A 210 -52.91 -4.19 31.27
C TYR A 210 -53.73 -3.23 30.41
N LYS A 211 -54.89 -3.69 29.92
CA LYS A 211 -55.79 -2.86 29.10
C LYS A 211 -56.31 -1.62 29.84
N LYS A 212 -56.60 -1.75 31.14
CA LYS A 212 -57.01 -0.61 31.99
C LYS A 212 -55.87 0.38 32.21
N LEU A 213 -54.66 -0.11 32.45
CA LEU A 213 -53.47 0.73 32.61
C LEU A 213 -53.14 1.46 31.32
N GLU A 214 -53.24 0.78 30.17
CA GLU A 214 -53.04 1.38 28.85
C GLU A 214 -54.02 2.52 28.56
N GLU A 215 -55.31 2.33 28.87
CA GLU A 215 -56.33 3.40 28.74
C GLU A 215 -56.02 4.60 29.63
N ARG A 216 -55.57 4.37 30.88
CA ARG A 216 -55.22 5.44 31.83
C ARG A 216 -53.95 6.17 31.42
N HIS A 217 -52.95 5.45 30.96
CA HIS A 217 -51.68 6.01 30.51
C HIS A 217 -51.90 6.91 29.28
N ARG A 218 -52.68 6.45 28.29
CA ARG A 218 -53.11 7.29 27.15
C ARG A 218 -53.88 8.54 27.57
N ALA A 219 -54.77 8.42 28.55
CA ALA A 219 -55.51 9.58 29.07
C ALA A 219 -54.57 10.56 29.77
N LEU A 220 -53.57 10.06 30.50
CA LEU A 220 -52.57 10.88 31.19
C LEU A 220 -51.65 11.60 30.20
N ASP A 221 -51.22 10.95 29.12
CA ASP A 221 -50.44 11.56 28.04
C ASP A 221 -51.18 12.68 27.32
N THR A 222 -52.47 12.45 27.00
CA THR A 222 -53.29 13.47 26.34
C THR A 222 -53.51 14.68 27.23
N LEU A 223 -53.70 14.47 28.54
CA LEU A 223 -53.77 15.55 29.52
C LEU A 223 -52.44 16.30 29.65
N LEU A 224 -51.31 15.58 29.73
CA LEU A 224 -49.98 16.19 29.80
C LEU A 224 -49.75 17.08 28.58
N SER A 225 -49.94 16.55 27.36
CA SER A 225 -49.82 17.29 26.11
C SER A 225 -50.72 18.54 26.06
N ALA A 226 -51.99 18.41 26.47
CA ALA A 226 -52.91 19.54 26.53
C ALA A 226 -52.45 20.62 27.52
N THR A 227 -51.92 20.24 28.69
CA THR A 227 -51.39 21.19 29.67
C THR A 227 -50.11 21.89 29.18
N GLU A 228 -49.23 21.18 28.45
CA GLU A 228 -48.04 21.77 27.86
C GLU A 228 -48.40 22.78 26.76
N SER A 229 -49.34 22.42 25.89
CA SER A 229 -49.88 23.32 24.87
C SER A 229 -50.50 24.58 25.49
N ALA A 230 -51.32 24.43 26.53
CA ALA A 230 -51.93 25.57 27.23
C ALA A 230 -50.89 26.47 27.90
N LEU A 231 -49.84 25.90 28.50
CA LEU A 231 -48.73 26.67 29.09
C LEU A 231 -47.93 27.43 28.04
N ASP A 232 -47.72 26.84 26.85
CA ASP A 232 -47.02 27.52 25.76
C ASP A 232 -47.86 28.65 25.16
N GLU A 233 -49.17 28.47 25.01
CA GLU A 233 -50.10 29.54 24.64
C GLU A 233 -50.04 30.69 25.65
N LEU A 234 -50.11 30.39 26.96
CA LEU A 234 -50.00 31.40 28.02
C LEU A 234 -48.66 32.14 27.98
N ARG A 235 -47.54 31.47 27.70
CA ARG A 235 -46.21 32.10 27.55
C ARG A 235 -46.11 33.00 26.33
N VAL A 236 -46.83 32.70 25.26
CA VAL A 236 -46.89 33.58 24.07
C VAL A 236 -47.69 34.83 24.41
N VAL A 237 -48.84 34.67 25.07
CA VAL A 237 -49.67 35.81 25.52
C VAL A 237 -48.90 36.69 26.50
N ALA A 238 -48.23 36.10 27.50
CA ALA A 238 -47.41 36.83 28.47
C ALA A 238 -46.31 37.68 27.79
N ARG A 239 -45.52 37.07 26.88
CA ARG A 239 -44.48 37.80 26.12
C ARG A 239 -45.05 38.89 25.21
N PHE A 240 -46.24 38.68 24.67
CA PHE A 240 -46.93 39.69 23.86
C PHE A 240 -47.32 40.90 24.73
N ILE A 241 -47.84 40.66 25.92
CA ILE A 241 -48.21 41.72 26.87
C ILE A 241 -46.98 42.48 27.39
N GLU A 242 -45.88 41.78 27.70
CA GLU A 242 -44.63 42.42 28.13
C GLU A 242 -44.02 43.35 27.07
N ARG A 243 -44.17 43.01 25.78
CA ARG A 243 -43.64 43.79 24.65
C ARG A 243 -44.53 44.97 24.23
N LEU A 244 -45.72 45.12 24.82
CA LEU A 244 -46.57 46.28 24.56
C LEU A 244 -45.94 47.54 25.19
N ASP A 245 -45.53 48.44 24.31
CA ASP A 245 -44.89 49.72 24.64
C ASP A 245 -45.92 50.72 25.17
N LYS A 246 -45.60 51.41 26.28
CA LYS A 246 -46.53 52.30 26.99
C LYS A 246 -46.79 53.60 26.22
N ASP A 247 -45.87 54.00 25.35
CA ASP A 247 -45.85 55.37 24.81
C ASP A 247 -46.89 55.66 23.71
N HIS A 248 -47.60 54.64 23.18
CA HIS A 248 -48.66 54.81 22.15
C HIS A 248 -49.89 53.90 22.36
N ALA A 249 -50.09 53.39 23.59
CA ALA A 249 -51.15 52.44 23.88
C ALA A 249 -52.55 53.10 23.94
N VAL A 250 -53.54 52.48 23.29
CA VAL A 250 -54.97 52.80 23.49
C VAL A 250 -55.36 52.36 24.91
N GLU A 251 -56.31 53.03 25.56
CA GLU A 251 -56.79 52.75 26.94
C GLU A 251 -57.06 51.26 27.23
N SER A 252 -57.46 50.48 26.22
CA SER A 252 -57.67 49.02 26.34
C SER A 252 -56.40 48.20 26.53
N ILE A 253 -55.26 48.63 25.97
CA ILE A 253 -53.95 47.99 26.10
C ILE A 253 -53.37 48.25 27.49
N GLU A 254 -53.57 49.45 28.02
CA GLU A 254 -53.12 49.83 29.38
C GLU A 254 -53.86 49.02 30.45
N ARG A 255 -55.20 48.91 30.36
CA ARG A 255 -55.98 48.04 31.27
C ARG A 255 -55.60 46.56 31.19
N ALA A 256 -55.27 46.06 30.00
CA ALA A 256 -54.83 44.68 29.82
C ALA A 256 -53.47 44.43 30.49
N LYS A 257 -52.56 45.41 30.42
CA LYS A 257 -51.26 45.37 31.09
C LYS A 257 -51.40 45.48 32.61
N GLU A 258 -52.23 46.40 33.11
CA GLU A 258 -52.55 46.52 34.55
C GLU A 258 -53.18 45.23 35.10
N SER A 259 -54.11 44.63 34.35
CA SER A 259 -54.75 43.35 34.75
C SER A 259 -53.75 42.20 34.77
N PHE A 260 -52.77 42.21 33.85
CA PHE A 260 -51.68 41.22 33.82
C PHE A 260 -50.68 41.43 34.96
N GLU A 261 -50.30 42.69 35.25
CA GLU A 261 -49.44 43.07 36.38
C GLU A 261 -50.12 42.75 37.74
N THR A 262 -51.45 42.88 37.82
CA THR A 262 -52.26 42.43 38.98
C THR A 262 -52.23 40.90 39.11
N TRP A 263 -52.34 40.17 38.00
CA TRP A 263 -52.26 38.71 37.99
C TRP A 263 -50.86 38.18 38.32
N LEU A 264 -49.80 38.90 37.93
CA LEU A 264 -48.40 38.62 38.31
C LEU A 264 -48.07 38.96 39.76
N GLY A 265 -48.96 39.66 40.48
CA GLY A 265 -48.76 40.05 41.87
C GLY A 265 -47.76 41.19 42.07
N THR A 266 -47.56 42.04 41.05
CA THR A 266 -46.60 43.16 41.12
C THR A 266 -47.20 44.50 41.57
N ASN A 267 -48.50 44.53 41.90
CA ASN A 267 -49.22 45.71 42.45
C ASN A 267 -49.70 45.44 43.89
N ASP A 268 -49.67 46.49 44.72
CA ASP A 268 -49.89 46.50 46.19
C ASP A 268 -51.36 46.28 46.67
N ASP A 269 -52.18 45.46 45.98
CA ASP A 269 -53.53 45.11 46.45
C ASP A 269 -53.54 43.70 47.09
N ASP A 270 -53.29 43.66 48.40
CA ASP A 270 -53.05 42.46 49.20
C ASP A 270 -54.21 41.42 49.21
N ASP A 271 -55.47 41.84 49.16
CA ASP A 271 -56.63 40.95 49.43
C ASP A 271 -56.98 40.00 48.27
N ALA A 272 -56.76 40.42 47.01
CA ALA A 272 -57.11 39.59 45.83
C ALA A 272 -56.01 38.56 45.51
N ILE A 273 -54.75 38.97 45.71
CA ILE A 273 -53.55 38.14 45.55
C ILE A 273 -53.59 36.97 46.54
N GLN A 274 -53.98 37.23 47.78
CA GLN A 274 -54.03 36.21 48.83
C GLN A 274 -55.07 35.11 48.56
N SER A 275 -56.22 35.43 47.97
CA SER A 275 -57.23 34.40 47.61
C SER A 275 -56.80 33.53 46.42
N ILE A 276 -56.01 34.07 45.50
CA ILE A 276 -55.46 33.32 44.37
C ILE A 276 -54.27 32.47 44.85
N GLU A 277 -53.39 33.03 45.66
CA GLU A 277 -52.28 32.30 46.29
C GLU A 277 -52.75 31.16 47.19
N ASP A 278 -53.81 31.36 47.98
CA ASP A 278 -54.40 30.29 48.81
C ASP A 278 -55.02 29.19 47.95
N ARG A 279 -55.69 29.54 46.83
CA ARG A 279 -56.21 28.54 45.88
C ARG A 279 -55.10 27.79 45.16
N ILE A 280 -54.03 28.47 44.75
CA ILE A 280 -52.85 27.85 44.13
C ILE A 280 -52.11 26.96 45.14
N ARG A 281 -52.00 27.40 46.40
CA ARG A 281 -51.39 26.62 47.49
C ARG A 281 -52.18 25.35 47.77
N THR A 282 -53.52 25.43 47.87
CA THR A 282 -54.39 24.27 48.08
C THR A 282 -54.25 23.25 46.94
N ILE A 283 -54.23 23.72 45.68
CA ILE A 283 -54.02 22.86 44.51
C ILE A 283 -52.62 22.23 44.53
N ARG A 284 -51.60 22.97 44.96
CA ARG A 284 -50.20 22.50 45.03
C ARG A 284 -49.93 21.52 46.16
N GLU A 285 -50.75 21.51 47.22
CA GLU A 285 -50.65 20.58 48.34
C GLU A 285 -51.32 19.22 48.05
N GLU A 286 -52.36 19.18 47.20
CA GLU A 286 -53.07 17.93 46.84
C GLU A 286 -52.68 17.34 45.47
N ALA A 287 -52.16 18.14 44.54
CA ALA A 287 -51.81 17.67 43.20
C ALA A 287 -50.37 17.15 43.10
N PRO A 288 -50.15 16.00 42.43
CA PRO A 288 -48.79 15.56 42.10
C PRO A 288 -48.10 16.60 41.23
N SER A 289 -46.81 16.78 41.46
CA SER A 289 -45.99 17.72 40.71
C SER A 289 -45.93 17.32 39.23
N ARG A 290 -45.73 18.31 38.35
CA ARG A 290 -45.62 18.07 36.91
C ARG A 290 -44.54 17.04 36.56
N ASP A 291 -43.43 17.04 37.30
CA ASP A 291 -42.33 16.11 37.09
C ASP A 291 -42.70 14.68 37.53
N GLU A 292 -43.50 14.52 38.59
CA GLU A 292 -44.04 13.21 39.01
C GLU A 292 -45.06 12.67 37.99
N ILE A 293 -45.95 13.50 37.46
CA ILE A 293 -46.89 13.10 36.42
C ILE A 293 -46.15 12.70 35.14
N ARG A 294 -45.11 13.47 34.78
CA ARG A 294 -44.24 13.14 33.64
C ARG A 294 -43.48 11.83 33.88
N ALA A 295 -42.98 11.58 35.09
CA ALA A 295 -42.33 10.33 35.44
C ALA A 295 -43.29 9.13 35.29
N LEU A 296 -44.55 9.27 35.73
CA LEU A 296 -45.60 8.24 35.59
C LEU A 296 -46.03 7.99 34.13
N SER A 297 -46.01 9.03 33.28
CA SER A 297 -46.20 8.93 31.82
C SER A 297 -45.01 8.26 31.12
N GLN A 298 -43.80 8.39 31.67
CA GLN A 298 -42.60 7.82 31.05
C GLN A 298 -42.30 6.38 31.49
N GLU A 299 -42.91 5.92 32.58
CA GLU A 299 -42.77 4.54 33.06
C GLU A 299 -43.54 3.55 32.18
N SER A 300 -42.94 2.41 31.85
CA SER A 300 -43.59 1.43 30.99
C SER A 300 -44.69 0.68 31.75
N ILE A 301 -45.82 0.40 31.07
CA ILE A 301 -46.94 -0.38 31.64
C ILE A 301 -46.47 -1.75 32.14
N TYR A 302 -45.44 -2.33 31.51
CA TYR A 302 -44.85 -3.61 31.91
C TYR A 302 -44.10 -3.55 33.24
N ASP A 303 -43.46 -2.41 33.53
CA ASP A 303 -42.73 -2.17 34.79
C ASP A 303 -43.71 -1.92 35.94
N MET A 304 -44.75 -1.15 35.68
CA MET A 304 -45.83 -0.92 36.65
C MET A 304 -46.54 -2.21 37.07
N LEU A 305 -46.59 -3.21 36.17
CA LEU A 305 -47.10 -4.56 36.46
C LEU A 305 -46.10 -5.44 37.24
N ASP A 306 -44.80 -5.14 37.21
CA ASP A 306 -43.78 -5.92 37.94
C ASP A 306 -43.69 -5.55 39.43
N TYR A 307 -44.09 -4.34 39.81
CA TYR A 307 -44.08 -3.84 41.19
C TYR A 307 -45.32 -4.20 42.03
N MET A 308 -46.26 -5.00 41.50
CA MET A 308 -47.37 -5.50 42.33
C MET A 308 -46.85 -6.55 43.33
N PRO A 309 -47.01 -6.35 44.64
CA PRO A 309 -46.76 -7.41 45.62
C PRO A 309 -47.71 -8.57 45.32
N ASP A 310 -47.18 -9.78 45.18
CA ASP A 310 -48.00 -10.98 45.20
C ASP A 310 -48.49 -11.17 46.65
N ASP A 311 -49.80 -11.10 46.90
CA ASP A 311 -50.42 -11.24 48.24
C ASP A 311 -50.21 -12.64 48.90
N ASP A 312 -49.41 -13.52 48.28
CA ASP A 312 -49.17 -14.90 48.71
C ASP A 312 -47.69 -15.18 49.08
N ASP A 313 -46.96 -14.19 49.61
CA ASP A 313 -45.61 -14.36 50.20
C ASP A 313 -45.62 -15.07 51.57
N ALA A 314 -46.40 -16.14 51.68
CA ALA A 314 -46.33 -17.10 52.76
C ALA A 314 -46.22 -18.49 52.14
N LEU A 315 -44.97 -18.89 51.79
CA LEU A 315 -44.39 -20.25 51.87
C LEU A 315 -43.26 -20.39 50.82
N ASP A 316 -42.00 -20.38 51.26
CA ASP A 316 -41.13 -21.57 51.28
C ASP A 316 -39.63 -21.19 51.43
N ALA A 317 -39.11 -21.41 52.64
CA ALA A 317 -37.70 -21.22 52.99
C ALA A 317 -36.84 -22.48 52.74
N SER A 318 -37.19 -23.35 51.79
CA SER A 318 -36.44 -24.62 51.54
C SER A 318 -35.69 -24.72 50.20
N SER A 319 -35.61 -23.64 49.40
CA SER A 319 -35.04 -23.68 48.04
C SER A 319 -33.50 -23.79 47.95
N MET A 320 -32.76 -23.49 49.02
CA MET A 320 -31.29 -23.56 48.99
C MET A 320 -30.72 -24.99 48.99
N LEU A 321 -31.50 -26.00 49.40
CA LEU A 321 -31.05 -27.40 49.52
C LEU A 321 -31.38 -28.27 48.29
N TYR A 322 -32.06 -27.70 47.27
CA TYR A 322 -32.45 -28.40 46.04
C TYR A 322 -32.06 -27.64 44.76
N HIS A 323 -30.94 -26.91 44.77
CA HIS A 323 -30.37 -26.33 43.55
C HIS A 323 -29.65 -27.42 42.73
N ILE A 324 -30.43 -28.27 42.07
CA ILE A 324 -29.93 -29.39 41.24
C ILE A 324 -28.84 -28.97 40.21
N PRO A 325 -28.85 -27.76 39.60
CA PRO A 325 -27.79 -27.31 38.69
C PRO A 325 -26.38 -27.31 39.27
N SER A 326 -26.21 -27.06 40.58
CA SER A 326 -24.89 -26.97 41.20
C SER A 326 -24.20 -28.32 41.43
N TYR A 327 -24.89 -29.42 41.12
CA TYR A 327 -24.38 -30.78 41.26
C TYR A 327 -24.17 -31.49 39.91
N LEU A 328 -24.42 -30.82 38.78
CA LEU A 328 -24.18 -31.35 37.44
C LEU A 328 -22.88 -30.81 36.81
N PRO A 329 -22.18 -31.60 35.98
CA PRO A 329 -21.05 -31.13 35.16
C PRO A 329 -21.48 -30.02 34.18
N ASP A 330 -20.61 -29.03 33.94
CA ASP A 330 -20.90 -27.84 33.11
C ASP A 330 -21.45 -28.15 31.71
N ALA A 331 -21.02 -29.26 31.09
CA ALA A 331 -21.49 -29.69 29.78
C ALA A 331 -22.97 -30.15 29.77
N LEU A 332 -23.53 -30.53 30.92
CA LEU A 332 -24.90 -31.06 31.05
C LEU A 332 -25.90 -30.04 31.57
N ILE A 333 -25.42 -28.92 32.11
CA ILE A 333 -26.25 -27.79 32.55
C ILE A 333 -27.19 -27.29 31.43
N PRO A 334 -26.73 -27.02 30.18
CA PRO A 334 -27.62 -26.52 29.13
C PRO A 334 -28.69 -27.53 28.68
N LEU A 335 -28.40 -28.84 28.78
CA LEU A 335 -29.38 -29.90 28.50
C LEU A 335 -30.43 -29.99 29.61
N TYR A 336 -30.01 -29.84 30.86
CA TYR A 336 -30.87 -29.83 32.03
C TYR A 336 -31.83 -28.63 32.01
N GLU A 337 -31.32 -27.43 31.72
CA GLU A 337 -32.14 -26.21 31.63
C GLU A 337 -33.16 -26.29 30.47
N ARG A 338 -32.80 -26.87 29.33
CA ARG A 338 -33.74 -27.14 28.23
C ARG A 338 -34.84 -28.14 28.62
N ALA A 339 -34.49 -29.20 29.35
CA ALA A 339 -35.47 -30.19 29.79
C ALA A 339 -36.43 -29.60 30.83
N LEU A 340 -35.92 -28.84 31.80
CA LEU A 340 -36.72 -28.19 32.84
C LEU A 340 -37.64 -27.11 32.26
N SER A 341 -37.13 -26.29 31.34
CA SER A 341 -37.93 -25.26 30.66
C SER A 341 -39.00 -25.88 29.77
N TRP A 342 -38.72 -27.01 29.10
CA TRP A 342 -39.73 -27.76 28.36
C TRP A 342 -40.81 -28.35 29.28
N ILE A 343 -40.43 -28.99 30.39
CA ILE A 343 -41.37 -29.57 31.35
C ILE A 343 -42.22 -28.47 32.00
N SER A 344 -41.60 -27.38 32.46
CA SER A 344 -42.31 -26.27 33.10
C SER A 344 -43.27 -25.58 32.13
N ARG A 345 -42.86 -25.33 30.88
CA ARG A 345 -43.76 -24.82 29.82
C ARG A 345 -44.94 -25.75 29.56
N THR A 346 -44.70 -27.06 29.54
CA THR A 346 -45.75 -28.07 29.31
C THR A 346 -46.72 -28.16 30.48
N LEU A 347 -46.23 -28.10 31.72
CA LEU A 347 -47.05 -28.10 32.94
C LEU A 347 -47.87 -26.81 33.10
N VAL A 348 -47.33 -25.67 32.68
CA VAL A 348 -48.07 -24.40 32.59
C VAL A 348 -49.15 -24.48 31.50
N HIS A 349 -48.83 -25.02 30.32
CA HIS A 349 -49.80 -25.20 29.22
C HIS A 349 -50.95 -26.15 29.60
N LEU A 350 -50.70 -27.12 30.50
CA LEU A 350 -51.72 -28.04 31.03
C LEU A 350 -52.47 -27.48 32.25
N ASN A 351 -52.27 -26.20 32.63
CA ASN A 351 -52.88 -25.55 33.79
C ASN A 351 -52.59 -26.25 35.15
N LEU A 352 -51.54 -27.07 35.22
CA LEU A 352 -51.18 -27.80 36.43
C LEU A 352 -50.32 -26.96 37.39
N ILE A 353 -49.64 -25.92 36.87
CA ILE A 353 -48.78 -25.00 37.65
C ILE A 353 -49.07 -23.57 37.20
N LYS A 354 -49.19 -22.63 38.15
CA LYS A 354 -49.33 -21.20 37.86
C LYS A 354 -48.00 -20.63 37.33
N PRO A 355 -48.01 -19.78 36.28
CA PRO A 355 -46.80 -19.23 35.67
C PRO A 355 -45.95 -18.38 36.64
N SER A 356 -46.57 -17.79 37.68
CA SER A 356 -45.87 -17.06 38.73
C SER A 356 -44.88 -17.91 39.54
N ARG A 357 -45.05 -19.24 39.59
CA ARG A 357 -44.11 -20.16 40.26
C ARG A 357 -42.87 -20.51 39.44
N VAL A 358 -42.82 -20.13 38.15
CA VAL A 358 -41.63 -20.27 37.29
C VAL A 358 -40.75 -19.02 37.37
N ARG A 359 -41.04 -18.08 38.29
CA ARG A 359 -40.11 -17.03 38.71
C ARG A 359 -38.91 -17.67 39.44
N SER A 360 -37.98 -18.25 38.69
CA SER A 360 -36.59 -18.24 39.13
C SER A 360 -36.12 -16.80 39.02
N SER A 361 -35.53 -16.29 40.10
CA SER A 361 -34.88 -14.98 40.27
C SER A 361 -33.74 -14.65 39.27
N ALA A 362 -33.70 -15.30 38.11
CA ALA A 362 -32.70 -15.18 37.06
C ALA A 362 -33.13 -14.29 35.87
N TRP A 363 -34.41 -13.89 35.80
CA TRP A 363 -34.96 -13.12 34.67
C TRP A 363 -35.34 -11.71 35.10
N GLN A 364 -34.36 -11.00 35.65
CA GLN A 364 -34.40 -9.55 35.84
C GLN A 364 -33.99 -8.90 34.50
N LYS A 365 -34.47 -7.69 34.16
CA LYS A 365 -34.11 -6.96 32.92
C LYS A 365 -32.59 -6.95 32.62
N ASP A 366 -31.77 -7.03 33.67
CA ASP A 366 -30.31 -7.15 33.61
C ASP A 366 -29.82 -8.40 32.85
N GLY A 367 -30.60 -9.49 32.83
CA GLY A 367 -30.25 -10.75 32.15
C GLY A 367 -30.32 -10.65 30.63
N LEU A 368 -31.34 -9.98 30.07
CA LEU A 368 -31.42 -9.74 28.62
C LEU A 368 -30.34 -8.74 28.18
N GLN A 369 -30.21 -7.63 28.91
CA GLN A 369 -29.18 -6.62 28.61
C GLN A 369 -27.77 -7.22 28.68
N ALA A 370 -27.46 -8.01 29.71
CA ALA A 370 -26.19 -8.72 29.81
C ALA A 370 -25.97 -9.73 28.67
N ALA A 371 -27.02 -10.42 28.20
CA ALA A 371 -26.90 -11.32 27.05
C ALA A 371 -26.64 -10.54 25.74
N HIS A 372 -27.29 -9.40 25.56
CA HIS A 372 -27.02 -8.47 24.45
C HIS A 372 -25.60 -7.92 24.48
N ASP A 373 -25.13 -7.45 25.63
CA ASP A 373 -23.80 -6.88 25.79
C ASP A 373 -22.71 -7.92 25.53
N LYS A 374 -22.86 -9.14 26.07
CA LYS A 374 -21.91 -10.23 25.81
C LYS A 374 -21.89 -10.68 24.35
N HIS A 375 -23.06 -10.76 23.70
CA HIS A 375 -23.13 -11.07 22.26
C HIS A 375 -22.43 -9.99 21.44
N ARG A 376 -22.71 -8.72 21.72
CA ARG A 376 -22.08 -7.56 21.05
C ARG A 376 -20.56 -7.55 21.24
N GLU A 377 -20.08 -7.77 22.46
CA GLU A 377 -18.63 -7.85 22.74
C GLU A 377 -17.96 -8.96 21.93
N SER A 378 -18.60 -10.14 21.85
CA SER A 378 -18.09 -11.27 21.05
C SER A 378 -18.12 -10.99 19.55
N GLU A 379 -19.17 -10.32 19.05
CA GLU A 379 -19.29 -9.92 17.64
C GLU A 379 -18.22 -8.90 17.26
N GLU A 380 -18.02 -7.86 18.09
CA GLU A 380 -16.96 -6.87 17.91
C GLU A 380 -15.57 -7.54 17.93
N ALA A 381 -15.32 -8.48 18.84
CA ALA A 381 -14.06 -9.23 18.88
C ALA A 381 -13.83 -10.09 17.62
N LEU A 382 -14.88 -10.74 17.12
CA LEU A 382 -14.84 -11.54 15.89
C LEU A 382 -14.52 -10.67 14.67
N ASP A 383 -15.20 -9.53 14.53
CA ASP A 383 -15.02 -8.64 13.39
C ASP A 383 -13.65 -7.95 13.42
N ASN A 384 -13.16 -7.54 14.59
CA ASN A 384 -11.80 -7.05 14.76
C ASN A 384 -10.76 -8.10 14.32
N LEU A 385 -10.94 -9.37 14.70
CA LEU A 385 -10.05 -10.45 14.28
C LEU A 385 -10.11 -10.70 12.77
N LYS A 386 -11.31 -10.71 12.17
CA LYS A 386 -11.48 -10.87 10.71
C LYS A 386 -10.80 -9.74 9.95
N GLN A 387 -10.96 -8.50 10.41
CA GLN A 387 -10.28 -7.33 9.81
C GLN A 387 -8.76 -7.47 9.93
N GLU A 388 -8.23 -7.90 11.07
CA GLU A 388 -6.78 -8.12 11.23
C GLU A 388 -6.26 -9.21 10.30
N ILE A 389 -6.99 -10.32 10.15
CA ILE A 389 -6.65 -11.39 9.19
C ILE A 389 -6.64 -10.84 7.76
N GLN A 390 -7.67 -10.11 7.35
CA GLN A 390 -7.78 -9.55 6.01
C GLN A 390 -6.61 -8.57 5.73
N MET A 391 -6.30 -7.68 6.68
CA MET A 391 -5.19 -6.75 6.54
C MET A 391 -3.83 -7.45 6.41
N GLU A 392 -3.57 -8.51 7.18
CA GLU A 392 -2.32 -9.28 7.07
C GLU A 392 -2.26 -10.10 5.77
N GLU A 393 -3.40 -10.63 5.28
CA GLU A 393 -3.48 -11.29 3.98
C GLU A 393 -3.19 -10.34 2.81
N GLU A 394 -3.83 -9.17 2.81
CA GLU A 394 -3.60 -8.13 1.80
C GLU A 394 -2.14 -7.66 1.81
N ALA A 395 -1.56 -7.46 3.00
CA ALA A 395 -0.15 -7.09 3.15
C ALA A 395 0.82 -8.15 2.61
N LEU A 396 0.49 -9.45 2.76
CA LEU A 396 1.30 -10.54 2.20
C LEU A 396 1.11 -10.69 0.69
N ASN A 397 -0.10 -10.47 0.17
CA ASN A 397 -0.40 -10.53 -1.26
C ASN A 397 0.31 -9.41 -2.04
N GLN A 398 0.36 -8.20 -1.46
CA GLN A 398 1.02 -7.03 -2.06
C GLN A 398 2.54 -6.98 -1.77
N TRP A 399 3.09 -7.98 -1.07
CA TRP A 399 4.46 -7.96 -0.59
C TRP A 399 5.47 -7.80 -1.72
N ASP A 400 5.35 -8.62 -2.77
CA ASP A 400 6.32 -8.66 -3.87
C ASP A 400 6.25 -7.38 -4.74
N ASP A 401 5.05 -6.78 -4.83
CA ASP A 401 4.79 -5.54 -5.59
C ASP A 401 5.38 -4.31 -4.89
N LYS A 402 5.46 -4.35 -3.56
CA LYS A 402 5.97 -3.25 -2.75
C LYS A 402 7.46 -3.39 -2.42
N TYR A 403 7.93 -4.60 -2.15
CA TYR A 403 9.27 -4.84 -1.62
C TYR A 403 10.22 -5.52 -2.59
N GLY A 404 9.76 -5.87 -3.80
CA GLY A 404 10.53 -6.61 -4.78
C GLY A 404 10.39 -8.12 -4.61
N ARG A 405 10.90 -8.87 -5.59
CA ARG A 405 10.77 -10.34 -5.70
C ARG A 405 11.25 -11.08 -4.46
N GLU A 406 12.33 -10.61 -3.84
CA GLU A 406 12.94 -11.23 -2.65
C GLU A 406 12.77 -10.37 -1.40
N GLY A 407 12.07 -9.25 -1.50
CA GLY A 407 11.94 -8.26 -0.43
C GLY A 407 13.17 -7.35 -0.29
N GLU A 408 13.99 -7.19 -1.32
CA GLU A 408 15.20 -6.37 -1.31
C GLU A 408 14.96 -4.90 -0.94
N PHE A 409 13.76 -4.36 -1.20
CA PHE A 409 13.38 -2.99 -0.86
C PHE A 409 12.70 -2.87 0.52
N PHE A 410 12.42 -3.99 1.21
CA PHE A 410 11.74 -3.97 2.51
C PHE A 410 12.47 -3.13 3.55
N SER A 411 13.80 -3.24 3.59
CA SER A 411 14.62 -2.47 4.54
C SER A 411 14.76 -0.99 4.15
N LEU A 412 14.40 -0.65 2.91
CA LEU A 412 14.45 0.72 2.40
C LEU A 412 13.12 1.44 2.57
N GLN A 413 12.02 0.73 2.81
CA GLN A 413 10.70 1.35 2.97
C GLN A 413 10.74 2.47 4.01
N GLY A 414 10.39 3.69 3.59
CA GLY A 414 10.38 4.89 4.45
C GLY A 414 11.75 5.52 4.71
N LYS A 415 12.85 4.92 4.22
CA LYS A 415 14.18 5.56 4.24
C LYS A 415 14.22 6.66 3.17
N CYS A 416 14.60 7.86 3.56
CA CYS A 416 14.68 9.01 2.65
C CYS A 416 16.13 9.37 2.34
N VAL A 417 16.42 9.67 1.08
CA VAL A 417 17.69 10.23 0.61
C VAL A 417 17.45 11.63 0.05
N THR A 418 18.33 12.56 0.38
CA THR A 418 18.25 13.96 -0.05
C THR A 418 19.49 14.37 -0.83
N SER A 419 19.31 15.29 -1.78
CA SER A 419 20.41 15.88 -2.53
C SER A 419 20.08 17.31 -2.93
N ASP A 420 21.02 18.23 -2.68
CA ASP A 420 20.89 19.64 -3.02
C ASP A 420 21.37 19.89 -4.46
N MET A 421 20.50 20.48 -5.29
CA MET A 421 20.74 20.75 -6.71
C MET A 421 20.62 22.25 -7.01
N GLY A 422 21.04 23.09 -6.06
CA GLY A 422 21.16 24.54 -6.24
C GLY A 422 19.98 25.29 -5.62
N SER A 423 18.93 25.56 -6.39
CA SER A 423 17.75 26.29 -5.89
C SER A 423 16.77 25.41 -5.11
N TYR A 424 16.89 24.09 -5.25
CA TYR A 424 15.99 23.11 -4.66
C TYR A 424 16.76 21.92 -4.10
N THR A 425 16.34 21.46 -2.94
CA THR A 425 16.72 20.16 -2.37
C THR A 425 15.68 19.12 -2.76
N TYR A 426 16.11 18.04 -3.39
CA TYR A 426 15.23 16.92 -3.75
C TYR A 426 15.33 15.82 -2.71
N GLU A 427 14.20 15.21 -2.40
CA GLU A 427 14.06 14.11 -1.45
C GLU A 427 13.34 12.94 -2.11
N LEU A 428 13.89 11.74 -1.98
CA LEU A 428 13.26 10.48 -2.36
C LEU A 428 13.11 9.61 -1.12
N CYS A 429 11.88 9.28 -0.74
CA CYS A 429 11.57 8.28 0.28
C CYS A 429 11.15 6.98 -0.40
N PHE A 430 11.95 5.93 -0.27
CA PHE A 430 11.72 4.66 -0.94
C PHE A 430 10.37 4.05 -0.56
N GLY A 431 9.57 3.70 -1.57
CA GLY A 431 8.25 3.09 -1.40
C GLY A 431 7.17 4.01 -0.83
N GLU A 432 7.42 5.31 -0.70
CA GLU A 432 6.45 6.29 -0.20
C GLU A 432 6.21 7.41 -1.21
N LYS A 433 7.10 8.41 -1.24
CA LYS A 433 6.91 9.63 -2.03
C LYS A 433 8.23 10.33 -2.37
N THR A 434 8.16 11.17 -3.39
CA THR A 434 9.22 12.10 -3.78
C THR A 434 8.81 13.54 -3.50
N ALA A 435 9.78 14.41 -3.18
CA ALA A 435 9.52 15.81 -2.91
C ALA A 435 10.63 16.72 -3.40
N GLN A 436 10.23 17.96 -3.70
CA GLN A 436 11.11 19.09 -4.00
C GLN A 436 10.93 20.13 -2.91
N ILE A 437 12.02 20.57 -2.29
CA ILE A 437 12.02 21.54 -1.21
C ILE A 437 12.74 22.79 -1.71
N SER A 438 12.07 23.94 -1.69
CA SER A 438 12.67 25.22 -2.06
C SER A 438 13.72 25.61 -1.01
N ASN A 439 14.95 25.88 -1.44
CA ASN A 439 16.01 26.30 -0.53
C ASN A 439 15.81 27.74 -0.01
N ASN A 440 15.00 28.54 -0.71
CA ASN A 440 14.72 29.92 -0.32
C ASN A 440 13.65 30.01 0.76
N ASP A 441 12.52 29.33 0.56
CA ASP A 441 11.31 29.48 1.39
C ASP A 441 10.99 28.24 2.24
N GLY A 442 11.72 27.14 2.05
CA GLY A 442 11.47 25.85 2.71
C GLY A 442 10.18 25.15 2.27
N TYR A 443 9.45 25.69 1.29
CA TYR A 443 8.21 25.12 0.81
C TYR A 443 8.45 23.76 0.14
N ARG A 444 7.65 22.76 0.50
CA ARG A 444 7.75 21.38 0.01
C ARG A 444 6.67 21.09 -1.03
N PHE A 445 7.08 20.83 -2.26
CA PHE A 445 6.24 20.32 -3.33
C PHE A 445 6.29 18.79 -3.37
N ASN A 446 5.13 18.15 -3.43
CA ASN A 446 5.05 16.70 -3.64
C ASN A 446 5.23 16.39 -5.13
N LEU A 447 6.21 15.56 -5.46
CA LEU A 447 6.54 15.16 -6.82
C LEU A 447 5.93 13.80 -7.24
N GLY A 448 5.24 13.11 -6.32
CA GLY A 448 4.56 11.85 -6.60
C GLY A 448 4.63 10.86 -5.45
N TYR A 449 3.70 9.89 -5.45
CA TYR A 449 3.68 8.73 -4.58
C TYR A 449 4.10 7.49 -5.36
N PHE A 450 4.76 6.55 -4.68
CA PHE A 450 5.17 5.29 -5.30
C PHE A 450 3.96 4.55 -5.88
N LYS A 451 4.06 4.13 -7.16
CA LYS A 451 3.04 3.36 -7.85
C LYS A 451 3.45 1.91 -8.08
N HIS A 452 4.51 1.72 -8.87
CA HIS A 452 5.03 0.40 -9.20
C HIS A 452 6.50 0.47 -9.61
N PHE A 453 7.13 -0.70 -9.61
CA PHE A 453 8.38 -0.94 -10.31
C PHE A 453 8.14 -1.00 -11.82
N ASP A 454 9.20 -0.78 -12.59
CA ASP A 454 9.17 -0.72 -14.05
C ASP A 454 8.27 0.41 -14.59
N MET A 455 8.89 1.56 -14.85
CA MET A 455 8.18 2.77 -15.27
C MET A 455 7.33 2.58 -16.52
N ASP A 456 7.78 1.74 -17.45
CA ASP A 456 7.13 1.50 -18.74
C ASP A 456 6.37 0.16 -18.80
N GLN A 457 6.37 -0.61 -17.69
CA GLN A 457 5.73 -1.92 -17.56
C GLN A 457 6.10 -2.89 -18.71
N GLN A 458 7.34 -2.83 -19.17
CA GLN A 458 7.85 -3.60 -20.30
C GLN A 458 8.40 -4.97 -19.89
N TYR A 459 8.80 -5.14 -18.63
CA TYR A 459 9.54 -6.29 -18.12
C TYR A 459 8.71 -7.10 -17.13
N ASP A 460 8.83 -8.42 -17.23
CA ASP A 460 8.25 -9.34 -16.26
C ASP A 460 8.96 -9.24 -14.90
N ARG A 461 8.24 -9.55 -13.82
CA ARG A 461 8.76 -9.61 -12.44
C ARG A 461 9.92 -10.60 -12.24
N SER A 462 10.11 -11.52 -13.18
CA SER A 462 11.24 -12.47 -13.16
C SER A 462 12.53 -11.87 -13.72
N ASP A 463 12.45 -10.78 -14.48
CA ASP A 463 13.59 -10.06 -15.02
C ASP A 463 14.09 -9.03 -13.99
N ASP A 464 15.41 -8.98 -13.80
CA ASP A 464 16.04 -8.03 -12.89
C ASP A 464 15.85 -6.58 -13.37
N ARG A 465 15.66 -6.38 -14.69
CA ARG A 465 15.39 -5.06 -15.30
C ARG A 465 14.09 -4.43 -14.82
N HIS A 466 13.11 -5.23 -14.41
CA HIS A 466 11.85 -4.74 -13.83
C HIS A 466 12.10 -3.86 -12.60
N TYR A 467 13.11 -4.18 -11.79
CA TYR A 467 13.40 -3.50 -10.54
C TYR A 467 14.46 -2.39 -10.66
N LEU A 468 14.93 -2.09 -11.88
CA LEU A 468 15.89 -1.00 -12.13
C LEU A 468 15.23 0.37 -12.25
N SER A 469 13.91 0.43 -12.29
CA SER A 469 13.18 1.69 -12.34
C SER A 469 11.92 1.68 -11.49
N MET A 470 11.52 2.86 -11.01
CA MET A 470 10.31 3.06 -10.20
C MET A 470 9.55 4.28 -10.71
N LEU A 471 8.22 4.17 -10.75
CA LEU A 471 7.33 5.28 -11.07
C LEU A 471 6.72 5.87 -9.80
N PHE A 472 6.82 7.20 -9.67
CA PHE A 472 6.12 8.00 -8.68
C PHE A 472 5.16 8.93 -9.39
N ASP A 473 3.87 8.85 -9.06
CA ASP A 473 2.80 9.59 -9.75
C ASP A 473 1.76 10.13 -8.75
N ASP A 474 0.75 10.86 -9.23
CA ASP A 474 -0.26 11.55 -8.41
C ASP A 474 0.35 12.58 -7.44
N GLY A 475 1.39 13.30 -7.89
CA GLY A 475 1.98 14.41 -7.16
C GLY A 475 1.11 15.67 -7.18
N GLN A 476 1.63 16.74 -6.59
CA GLN A 476 0.90 18.01 -6.53
C GLN A 476 0.68 18.58 -7.93
N VAL A 477 -0.55 19.01 -8.22
CA VAL A 477 -0.93 19.58 -9.53
C VAL A 477 -0.05 20.78 -9.89
N CYS A 478 0.45 20.74 -11.11
CA CYS A 478 1.26 21.79 -11.70
C CYS A 478 0.34 22.87 -12.30
N TRP A 479 0.61 24.16 -12.07
CA TRP A 479 -0.24 25.27 -12.54
C TRP A 479 -0.45 25.28 -14.08
N ASN A 480 0.49 24.71 -14.84
CA ASN A 480 0.41 24.68 -16.29
C ASN A 480 1.06 23.40 -16.84
N GLY A 481 0.71 22.25 -16.26
CA GLY A 481 1.24 20.94 -16.63
C GLY A 481 0.42 19.82 -15.99
N PRO A 482 0.79 18.55 -16.25
CA PRO A 482 0.16 17.41 -15.58
C PRO A 482 0.42 17.46 -14.05
N PRO A 483 -0.26 16.61 -13.26
CA PRO A 483 0.19 16.29 -11.91
C PRO A 483 1.68 15.97 -11.91
N ARG A 484 2.41 16.47 -10.92
CA ARG A 484 3.86 16.21 -10.84
C ARG A 484 4.12 14.71 -10.72
N SER A 485 5.09 14.23 -11.48
CA SER A 485 5.52 12.83 -11.45
C SER A 485 7.03 12.72 -11.44
N SER A 486 7.57 11.64 -10.87
CA SER A 486 9.00 11.36 -10.83
C SER A 486 9.30 9.96 -11.37
N ARG A 487 10.21 9.89 -12.32
CA ARG A 487 10.79 8.68 -12.90
C ARG A 487 12.13 8.43 -12.24
N VAL A 488 12.25 7.34 -11.48
CA VAL A 488 13.47 7.04 -10.72
C VAL A 488 14.19 5.86 -11.37
N THR A 489 15.43 6.07 -11.78
CA THR A 489 16.33 5.02 -12.27
C THR A 489 17.32 4.65 -11.18
N LEU A 490 17.44 3.35 -10.93
CA LEU A 490 18.26 2.78 -9.87
C LEU A 490 19.52 2.17 -10.45
N GLU A 491 20.65 2.46 -9.82
CA GLU A 491 21.94 1.83 -10.13
C GLU A 491 22.55 1.20 -8.87
N CYS A 492 23.37 0.17 -9.08
CA CYS A 492 24.01 -0.54 -7.97
C CYS A 492 25.02 0.38 -7.27
N GLY A 493 24.87 0.51 -5.95
CA GLY A 493 25.79 1.24 -5.08
C GLY A 493 26.03 0.52 -3.75
N GLU A 494 27.07 0.92 -3.03
CA GLU A 494 27.34 0.41 -1.68
C GLU A 494 26.34 0.97 -0.66
N GLU A 495 25.92 2.23 -0.85
CA GLU A 495 24.97 2.96 -0.01
C GLU A 495 23.89 3.63 -0.86
N GLU A 496 22.79 4.03 -0.22
CA GLU A 496 21.72 4.76 -0.89
C GLU A 496 22.08 6.23 -1.06
N ALA A 497 22.11 6.71 -2.32
CA ALA A 497 22.43 8.10 -2.61
C ALA A 497 21.68 8.61 -3.84
N LEU A 498 21.12 9.82 -3.74
CA LEU A 498 20.51 10.52 -4.86
C LEU A 498 21.61 11.29 -5.61
N LEU A 499 21.93 10.86 -6.84
CA LEU A 499 23.06 11.37 -7.61
C LEU A 499 22.73 12.65 -8.36
N HIS A 500 21.65 12.60 -9.13
CA HIS A 500 21.28 13.65 -10.05
C HIS A 500 19.76 13.66 -10.21
N VAL A 501 19.21 14.86 -10.27
CA VAL A 501 17.79 15.10 -10.54
C VAL A 501 17.69 16.16 -11.62
N PHE A 502 16.91 15.89 -12.65
CA PHE A 502 16.59 16.88 -13.66
C PHE A 502 15.14 16.80 -14.09
N GLU A 503 14.60 17.95 -14.48
CA GLU A 503 13.25 18.07 -15.03
C GLU A 503 13.32 17.83 -16.54
N ALA A 504 12.96 16.62 -16.98
CA ALA A 504 13.02 16.23 -18.39
C ALA A 504 11.90 16.90 -19.20
N GLU A 505 10.71 16.95 -18.61
CA GLU A 505 9.56 17.68 -19.12
C GLU A 505 8.92 18.47 -17.99
N LYS A 506 8.06 19.42 -18.32
CA LYS A 506 7.44 20.29 -17.33
C LYS A 506 6.67 19.47 -16.29
N CYS A 507 7.07 19.61 -15.03
CA CYS A 507 6.52 18.87 -13.89
C CYS A 507 6.76 17.35 -13.94
N THR A 508 7.66 16.86 -14.79
CA THR A 508 8.10 15.47 -14.90
C THR A 508 9.60 15.37 -14.60
N TYR A 509 9.93 14.75 -13.48
CA TYR A 509 11.30 14.68 -12.97
C TYR A 509 11.94 13.33 -13.27
N GLN A 510 13.24 13.32 -13.58
CA GLN A 510 14.06 12.12 -13.69
C GLN A 510 15.12 12.15 -12.59
N MET A 511 15.18 11.07 -11.81
CA MET A 511 16.11 10.91 -10.67
C MET A 511 17.00 9.71 -10.87
N HIS A 512 18.31 9.89 -10.74
CA HIS A 512 19.29 8.79 -10.73
C HIS A 512 19.74 8.52 -9.30
N VAL A 513 19.58 7.27 -8.86
CA VAL A 513 19.77 6.88 -7.46
C VAL A 513 20.63 5.63 -7.37
N LYS A 514 21.65 5.68 -6.52
CA LYS A 514 22.39 4.49 -6.10
C LYS A 514 21.65 3.78 -4.99
N THR A 515 21.59 2.46 -5.07
CA THR A 515 21.12 1.61 -3.96
C THR A 515 21.74 0.22 -4.02
N PRO A 516 22.08 -0.39 -2.88
CA PRO A 516 22.51 -1.78 -2.84
C PRO A 516 21.38 -2.75 -3.22
N ALA A 517 20.10 -2.36 -3.14
CA ALA A 517 18.97 -3.25 -3.43
C ALA A 517 18.98 -3.80 -4.87
N VAL A 518 19.54 -3.06 -5.83
CA VAL A 518 19.63 -3.44 -7.25
C VAL A 518 21.01 -4.00 -7.66
N CYS A 519 21.87 -4.33 -6.69
CA CYS A 519 23.11 -5.05 -6.94
C CYS A 519 22.84 -6.54 -7.15
N PHE A 520 22.23 -6.88 -8.29
CA PHE A 520 21.92 -8.25 -8.66
C PHE A 520 23.17 -9.09 -8.90
N ASP A 521 23.06 -10.40 -8.73
CA ASP A 521 24.18 -11.29 -9.04
C ASP A 521 24.44 -11.26 -10.55
N ARG A 522 25.64 -10.82 -10.93
CA ARG A 522 26.06 -10.88 -12.34
C ARG A 522 26.06 -12.35 -12.75
N LYS A 523 25.11 -12.74 -13.60
CA LYS A 523 25.18 -14.02 -14.30
C LYS A 523 26.54 -14.03 -15.00
N LYS A 524 27.42 -14.97 -14.63
CA LYS A 524 28.65 -15.23 -15.39
C LYS A 524 28.20 -15.67 -16.78
N THR A 525 28.04 -14.72 -17.67
CA THR A 525 28.02 -15.00 -19.10
C THR A 525 29.43 -15.47 -19.42
N ASP A 526 29.60 -16.77 -19.59
CA ASP A 526 30.82 -17.41 -20.13
C ASP A 526 31.05 -16.99 -21.59
N ASN A 527 31.01 -15.69 -21.89
CA ASN A 527 31.16 -15.12 -23.23
C ASN A 527 31.79 -13.71 -23.15
N GLU A 528 33.06 -13.63 -22.75
CA GLU A 528 33.94 -12.48 -23.03
C GLU A 528 34.26 -12.34 -24.54
N ALA A 529 33.47 -12.93 -25.45
CA ALA A 529 33.70 -12.91 -26.90
C ALA A 529 32.60 -12.19 -27.71
N ALA A 530 31.56 -11.63 -27.08
CA ALA A 530 30.44 -11.03 -27.79
C ALA A 530 29.97 -9.71 -27.16
N VAL A 531 30.88 -8.73 -27.03
CA VAL A 531 30.44 -7.33 -27.02
C VAL A 531 30.47 -6.86 -28.48
N ASN A 532 29.38 -7.15 -29.19
CA ASN A 532 29.11 -6.59 -30.49
C ASN A 532 28.79 -5.10 -30.29
N HIS A 533 29.81 -4.25 -30.28
CA HIS A 533 29.64 -2.80 -30.41
C HIS A 533 29.38 -2.47 -31.88
N ASP A 534 28.17 -2.74 -32.33
CA ASP A 534 27.61 -2.21 -33.58
C ASP A 534 26.31 -1.47 -33.23
N GLU A 535 26.42 -0.32 -32.57
CA GLU A 535 25.42 0.75 -32.61
C GLU A 535 26.13 2.10 -32.48
N LEU A 536 26.41 2.73 -33.64
CA LEU A 536 26.19 4.15 -33.99
C LEU A 536 26.74 4.49 -35.39
#